data_AF-A0A4Q4ZF89-F1
#
_entry.id   AF-A0A4Q4ZF89-F1
#
_cell.length_a   1.000
_cell.length_b   1.000
_cell.length_c   1.000
_cell.angle_alpha   90.00
_cell.angle_beta   90.00
_cell.angle_gamma   90.00
#
_symmetry.space_group_name_H-M   'P 1'
#
loop_
_entity.id
_entity.type
_entity.pdbx_description
1 polymer ?
#
loop_
_entity_poly.entity_id
_entity_poly.type
_entity_poly.pdbx_seq_one_letter_code
_entity_poly.pdbx_strand_id
1 'polypeptide(L)'
;MAVGTRDALYVGDRRIPWETVERADWESDDSTLTVTEVGTWGERRPVHRLLVDEPGRFLPLVRERVTASVVLQRHVPVNGRRGVFVIARRAPRGDRPLSWVYEFEEGVDPDDPAVRAAAEEALAQARDEVGLG
;
A
#
# COMPACT_ATOMS: atom_id res chain seq x y z
N MET A 1 -12.91 2.03 18.16
CA MET A 1 -12.14 0.78 18.35
C MET A 1 -11.68 0.26 17.01
N ALA A 2 -10.45 -0.25 16.94
CA ALA A 2 -9.87 -0.87 15.76
C ALA A 2 -9.59 -2.36 16.02
N VAL A 3 -9.85 -3.21 15.05
CA VAL A 3 -9.65 -4.67 15.17
C VAL A 3 -9.00 -5.20 13.90
N GLY A 4 -7.87 -5.89 14.05
CA GLY A 4 -7.20 -6.59 12.95
C GLY A 4 -7.65 -8.03 12.86
N THR A 5 -7.95 -8.51 11.65
CA THR A 5 -8.27 -9.92 11.39
C THR A 5 -7.29 -10.50 10.38
N ARG A 6 -7.45 -11.78 10.03
CA ARG A 6 -6.74 -12.37 8.89
C ARG A 6 -7.02 -11.63 7.57
N ASP A 7 -8.26 -11.19 7.37
CA ASP A 7 -8.74 -10.76 6.05
C ASP A 7 -8.75 -9.23 5.86
N ALA A 8 -8.85 -8.46 6.95
CA ALA A 8 -8.92 -7.00 6.91
C ALA A 8 -8.62 -6.35 8.27
N LEU A 9 -8.32 -5.05 8.23
CA LEU A 9 -8.45 -4.14 9.37
C LEU A 9 -9.89 -3.59 9.42
N TYR A 10 -10.45 -3.51 10.62
CA TYR A 10 -11.74 -2.87 10.87
C TYR A 10 -11.56 -1.62 11.72
N VAL A 11 -12.12 -0.51 11.25
CA VAL A 11 -12.10 0.80 11.89
C VAL A 11 -13.54 1.27 12.03
N GLY A 12 -14.10 1.18 13.25
CA GLY A 12 -15.53 1.40 13.42
C GLY A 12 -16.34 0.38 12.59
N ASP A 13 -17.15 0.88 11.66
CA ASP A 13 -17.93 0.10 10.69
C ASP A 13 -17.18 -0.14 9.36
N ARG A 14 -16.03 0.51 9.16
CA ARG A 14 -15.27 0.43 7.91
C ARG A 14 -14.39 -0.82 7.90
N ARG A 15 -14.51 -1.60 6.82
CA ARG A 15 -13.61 -2.70 6.48
C ARG A 15 -12.54 -2.21 5.52
N ILE A 16 -11.27 -2.34 5.90
CA ILE A 16 -10.10 -1.97 5.10
C ILE A 16 -9.33 -3.28 4.78
N PRO A 17 -9.44 -3.82 3.57
CA PRO A 17 -8.68 -5.01 3.16
C PRO A 17 -7.17 -4.76 3.27
N TRP A 18 -6.40 -5.77 3.67
CA TRP A 18 -4.95 -5.59 3.86
C TRP A 18 -4.22 -5.20 2.58
N GLU A 19 -4.66 -5.71 1.44
CA GLU A 19 -4.09 -5.38 0.13
C GLU A 19 -4.40 -3.95 -0.34
N THR A 20 -5.27 -3.22 0.36
CA THR A 20 -5.51 -1.78 0.10
C THR A 20 -4.78 -0.88 1.08
N VAL A 21 -4.01 -1.42 2.03
CA VAL A 21 -3.22 -0.61 2.98
C VAL A 21 -1.84 -0.34 2.39
N GLU A 22 -1.56 0.91 2.04
CA GLU A 22 -0.25 1.35 1.54
C GLU A 22 0.78 1.27 2.68
N ARG A 23 0.48 1.96 3.78
CA ARG A 23 1.34 2.08 4.96
C ARG A 23 0.52 2.16 6.25
N ALA A 24 1.12 1.70 7.34
CA ALA A 24 0.59 1.85 8.68
C ALA A 24 1.72 2.35 9.62
N ASP A 25 1.57 3.55 10.15
CA ASP A 25 2.57 4.22 10.99
C ASP A 25 2.06 4.35 12.41
N TRP A 26 2.88 3.93 13.37
CA TRP A 26 2.59 4.04 14.79
C TRP A 26 3.32 5.23 15.39
N GLU A 27 2.58 6.11 16.04
CA GLU A 27 3.10 7.17 16.91
C GLU A 27 2.84 6.79 18.37
N SER A 28 3.91 6.66 19.16
CA SER A 28 3.80 6.16 20.53
C SER A 28 3.32 7.24 21.50
N ASP A 29 3.66 8.49 21.23
CA ASP A 29 3.43 9.60 22.16
C ASP A 29 1.94 9.90 22.36
N ASP A 30 1.14 9.75 21.30
CA ASP A 30 -0.30 9.95 21.30
C ASP A 30 -1.11 8.65 21.17
N SER A 31 -0.41 7.50 21.12
CA SER A 31 -1.00 6.18 20.88
C SER A 31 -1.83 6.11 19.60
N THR A 32 -1.39 6.79 18.54
CA THR A 32 -2.08 6.83 17.25
C THR A 32 -1.44 5.92 16.21
N LEU A 33 -2.26 5.02 15.65
CA LEU A 33 -1.95 4.33 14.40
C LEU A 33 -2.56 5.11 13.22
N THR A 34 -1.72 5.58 12.31
CA THR A 34 -2.13 6.16 11.03
C THR A 34 -2.08 5.12 9.93
N VAL A 35 -3.22 4.79 9.34
CA VAL A 35 -3.34 3.84 8.23
C VAL A 35 -3.68 4.61 6.97
N THR A 36 -2.80 4.53 5.98
CA THR A 36 -2.99 5.13 4.66
C THR A 36 -3.40 4.04 3.68
N GLU A 37 -4.54 4.23 3.04
CA GLU A 37 -4.96 3.35 1.95
C GLU A 37 -4.25 3.73 0.65
N VAL A 38 -4.10 2.73 -0.23
CA VAL A 38 -3.61 2.93 -1.59
C VAL A 38 -4.47 3.98 -2.30
N GLY A 39 -3.81 4.91 -3.00
CA GLY A 39 -4.48 6.00 -3.69
C GLY A 39 -4.84 5.68 -5.14
N THR A 40 -5.83 6.40 -5.64
CA THR A 40 -6.03 6.58 -7.08
C THR A 40 -5.26 7.81 -7.54
N TRP A 41 -4.74 7.78 -8.76
CA TRP A 41 -4.07 8.91 -9.40
C TRP A 41 -4.92 10.19 -9.33
N GLY A 42 -4.32 11.31 -8.93
CA GLY A 42 -5.00 12.61 -8.83
C GLY A 42 -5.99 12.75 -7.66
N GLU A 43 -6.18 11.70 -6.86
CA GLU A 43 -7.10 11.72 -5.71
C GLU A 43 -6.36 11.74 -4.38
N ARG A 44 -7.00 12.35 -3.38
CA ARG A 44 -6.48 12.33 -2.01
C ARG A 44 -6.62 10.91 -1.46
N ARG A 45 -5.48 10.32 -1.06
CA ARG A 45 -5.45 9.02 -0.38
C ARG A 45 -6.34 9.03 0.87
N PRO A 46 -7.19 8.02 1.09
CA PRO A 46 -7.86 7.84 2.37
C PRO A 46 -6.84 7.61 3.50
N VAL A 47 -6.98 8.35 4.59
CA VAL A 47 -6.13 8.24 5.78
C VAL A 47 -7.00 8.06 7.01
N HIS A 48 -6.70 7.04 7.81
CA HIS A 48 -7.41 6.71 9.04
C HIS A 48 -6.47 6.88 10.23
N ARG A 49 -6.87 7.69 11.21
CA ARG A 49 -6.13 7.85 12.47
C ARG A 49 -6.88 7.17 13.59
N LEU A 50 -6.22 6.25 14.27
CA LEU A 50 -6.82 5.32 15.22
C LEU A 50 -6.09 5.44 16.55
N LEU A 51 -6.82 5.79 17.61
CA LEU A 51 -6.30 5.60 18.96
C LEU A 51 -6.29 4.09 19.26
N VAL A 52 -5.15 3.60 19.73
CA VAL A 52 -4.93 2.19 20.05
C VAL A 52 -4.57 2.07 21.52
N ASP A 53 -5.56 1.69 22.34
CA ASP A 53 -5.38 1.55 23.79
C ASP A 53 -4.47 0.36 24.15
N GLU A 54 -4.53 -0.72 23.36
CA GLU A 54 -3.76 -1.96 23.57
C GLU A 54 -2.87 -2.28 22.36
N PRO A 55 -1.74 -1.58 22.17
CA PRO A 55 -0.89 -1.76 20.99
C PRO A 55 -0.25 -3.15 20.89
N GLY A 56 -0.12 -3.86 22.02
CA GLY A 56 0.62 -5.12 22.21
C GLY A 56 0.67 -6.05 21.01
N ARG A 57 -0.32 -6.93 20.83
CA ARG A 57 -0.36 -7.87 19.69
C ARG A 57 -0.97 -7.26 18.42
N PHE A 58 -1.60 -6.09 18.54
CA PHE A 58 -2.28 -5.45 17.43
C PHE A 58 -1.30 -4.85 16.41
N LEU A 59 -0.30 -4.08 16.84
CA LEU A 59 0.67 -3.47 15.93
C LEU A 59 1.52 -4.52 15.17
N PRO A 60 2.04 -5.59 15.81
CA PRO A 60 2.70 -6.67 15.09
C PRO A 60 1.79 -7.34 14.05
N LEU A 61 0.50 -7.58 14.38
CA LEU A 61 -0.46 -8.14 13.44
C LEU A 61 -0.66 -7.22 12.22
N VAL A 62 -0.84 -5.91 12.43
CA VAL A 62 -0.98 -4.93 11.34
C VAL A 62 0.26 -4.97 10.44
N ARG A 63 1.45 -4.89 11.02
CA ARG A 63 2.71 -4.93 10.26
C ARG A 63 2.88 -6.23 9.48
N GLU A 64 2.59 -7.36 10.10
CA GLU A 64 2.64 -8.69 9.46
C GLU A 64 1.71 -8.73 8.25
N ARG A 65 0.45 -8.30 8.44
CA ARG A 65 -0.58 -8.38 7.41
C ARG A 65 -0.34 -7.44 6.24
N VAL A 66 0.11 -6.21 6.52
CA VAL A 66 0.49 -5.24 5.48
C VAL A 66 1.66 -5.79 4.67
N THR A 67 2.72 -6.26 5.33
CA THR A 67 3.89 -6.87 4.66
C THR A 67 3.49 -8.08 3.82
N ALA A 68 2.70 -8.99 4.38
CA ALA A 68 2.26 -10.21 3.69
C ALA A 68 1.36 -9.95 2.48
N SER A 69 0.78 -8.75 2.38
CA SER A 69 -0.01 -8.37 1.21
C SER A 69 0.86 -8.06 -0.02
N VAL A 70 2.13 -7.71 0.14
CA VAL A 70 3.00 -7.29 -0.96
C VAL A 70 3.57 -8.52 -1.67
N VAL A 71 3.31 -8.64 -2.97
CA VAL A 71 3.84 -9.71 -3.84
C VAL A 71 5.11 -9.25 -4.54
N LEU A 72 5.11 -8.03 -5.03
CA LEU A 72 6.22 -7.44 -5.77
C LEU A 72 6.23 -5.93 -5.52
N GLN A 73 7.42 -5.36 -5.41
CA GLN A 73 7.64 -3.92 -5.36
C GLN A 73 8.86 -3.60 -6.22
N ARG A 74 8.65 -2.80 -7.27
CA ARG A 74 9.69 -2.39 -8.22
C ARG A 74 9.86 -0.89 -8.20
N HIS A 75 11.07 -0.41 -7.98
CA HIS A 75 11.42 1.00 -8.14
C HIS A 75 11.85 1.29 -9.58
N VAL A 76 11.37 2.38 -10.13
CA VAL A 76 11.67 2.85 -11.49
C VAL A 76 12.16 4.29 -11.39
N PRO A 77 13.45 4.57 -11.59
CA PRO A 77 13.96 5.93 -11.56
C PRO A 77 13.47 6.70 -12.79
N VAL A 78 12.97 7.92 -12.58
CA VAL A 78 12.45 8.79 -13.66
C VAL A 78 13.14 10.16 -13.72
N ASN A 79 13.71 10.62 -12.60
CA ASN A 79 14.45 11.89 -12.52
C ASN A 79 15.70 11.73 -11.63
N GLY A 80 16.79 11.24 -12.23
CA GLY A 80 18.01 10.91 -11.49
C GLY A 80 17.79 9.70 -10.58
N ARG A 81 17.77 9.92 -9.25
CA ARG A 81 17.54 8.84 -8.26
C ARG A 81 16.09 8.69 -7.81
N ARG A 82 15.23 9.69 -8.07
CA ARG A 82 13.82 9.65 -7.67
C ARG A 82 12.98 8.97 -8.75
N GLY A 83 11.94 8.29 -8.30
CA GLY A 83 11.22 7.32 -9.11
C GLY A 83 9.77 7.09 -8.69
N VAL A 84 9.20 6.10 -9.36
CA VAL A 84 7.90 5.52 -9.06
C VAL A 84 8.11 4.09 -8.58
N PHE A 85 7.36 3.67 -7.56
CA PHE A 85 7.22 2.29 -7.20
C PHE A 85 6.00 1.69 -7.89
N VAL A 86 6.17 0.54 -8.53
CA VAL A 86 5.09 -0.32 -9.01
C VAL A 86 4.94 -1.47 -8.02
N ILE A 87 3.79 -1.56 -7.37
CA ILE A 87 3.57 -2.49 -6.25
C ILE A 87 2.40 -3.41 -6.60
N ALA A 88 2.66 -4.72 -6.56
CA ALA A 88 1.64 -5.75 -6.66
C ALA A 88 1.23 -6.20 -5.25
N ARG A 89 -0.08 -6.25 -4.98
CA ARG A 89 -0.63 -6.71 -3.70
C ARG A 89 -1.66 -7.80 -3.88
N ARG A 90 -1.68 -8.74 -2.95
CA ARG A 90 -2.57 -9.92 -2.95
C ARG A 90 -3.46 -9.92 -1.73
N ALA A 91 -4.75 -10.22 -1.95
CA ALA A 91 -5.68 -10.48 -0.87
C ALA A 91 -5.22 -11.70 -0.03
N PRO A 92 -5.44 -11.74 1.29
CA PRO A 92 -4.92 -12.79 2.18
C PRO A 92 -5.28 -14.24 1.80
N ARG A 93 -6.36 -14.44 1.04
CA ARG A 93 -6.81 -15.76 0.59
C ARG A 93 -6.27 -16.15 -0.79
N GLY A 94 -5.69 -15.21 -1.54
CA GLY A 94 -5.21 -15.45 -2.91
C GLY A 94 -6.30 -15.78 -3.92
N ASP A 95 -7.58 -15.56 -3.56
CA ASP A 95 -8.77 -15.87 -4.35
C ASP A 95 -9.23 -14.73 -5.26
N ARG A 96 -8.45 -13.63 -5.29
CA ARG A 96 -8.71 -12.44 -6.10
C ARG A 96 -7.49 -12.08 -6.94
N PRO A 97 -7.69 -11.40 -8.08
CA PRO A 97 -6.60 -10.84 -8.86
C PRO A 97 -5.71 -9.93 -8.02
N LEU A 98 -4.45 -9.77 -8.44
CA LEU A 98 -3.55 -8.83 -7.80
C LEU A 98 -4.04 -7.39 -8.00
N SER A 99 -3.96 -6.62 -6.93
CA SER A 99 -4.08 -5.17 -6.99
C SER A 99 -2.73 -4.56 -7.39
N TRP A 100 -2.76 -3.52 -8.19
CA TRP A 100 -1.56 -2.82 -8.67
C TRP A 100 -1.64 -1.35 -8.29
N VAL A 101 -0.56 -0.84 -7.72
CA VAL A 101 -0.48 0.52 -7.16
C VAL A 101 0.79 1.19 -7.63
N TYR A 102 0.69 2.48 -7.95
CA TYR A 102 1.83 3.35 -8.16
C TYR A 102 2.06 4.23 -6.94
N GLU A 103 3.31 4.31 -6.48
CA GLU A 103 3.71 5.25 -5.43
C GLU A 103 4.83 6.15 -5.97
N PHE A 104 4.54 7.43 -6.13
CA PHE A 104 5.49 8.42 -6.64
C PHE A 104 6.23 9.07 -5.49
N GLU A 105 7.56 9.11 -5.59
CA GLU A 105 8.39 9.81 -4.61
C GLU A 105 8.17 11.33 -4.66
N GLU A 106 8.46 12.01 -3.56
CA GLU A 106 8.31 13.46 -3.47
C GLU A 106 9.11 14.20 -4.57
N GLY A 107 8.42 15.07 -5.29
CA GLY A 107 8.99 15.82 -6.42
C GLY A 107 9.05 15.05 -7.73
N VAL A 108 8.47 13.86 -7.82
CA VAL A 108 8.14 13.21 -9.09
C VAL A 108 6.76 13.68 -9.53
N ASP A 109 6.70 14.40 -10.65
CA ASP A 109 5.45 14.83 -11.28
C ASP A 109 4.85 13.67 -12.07
N PRO A 110 3.68 13.14 -11.67
CA PRO A 110 3.12 11.98 -12.34
C PRO A 110 2.14 12.35 -13.46
N ASP A 111 1.87 13.64 -13.68
CA ASP A 111 1.27 14.13 -14.92
C ASP A 111 2.32 14.33 -16.02
N ASP A 112 3.62 14.26 -15.70
CA ASP A 112 4.70 14.26 -16.69
C ASP A 112 4.60 13.02 -17.60
N PRO A 113 4.46 13.19 -18.93
CA PRO A 113 4.36 12.08 -19.87
C PRO A 113 5.51 11.07 -19.78
N ALA A 114 6.73 11.51 -19.47
CA ALA A 114 7.88 10.62 -19.34
C ALA A 114 7.77 9.72 -18.10
N VAL A 115 7.27 10.27 -16.98
CA VAL A 115 7.02 9.51 -15.75
C VAL A 115 5.92 8.48 -15.97
N ARG A 116 4.83 8.86 -16.66
CA ARG A 116 3.73 7.94 -16.99
C ARG A 116 4.19 6.79 -17.88
N ALA A 117 4.94 7.09 -18.94
CA ALA A 117 5.47 6.07 -19.83
C ALA A 117 6.36 5.05 -19.09
N ALA A 118 7.26 5.54 -18.22
CA ALA A 118 8.12 4.67 -17.42
C ALA A 118 7.33 3.81 -16.42
N ALA A 119 6.30 4.37 -15.77
CA ALA A 119 5.44 3.63 -14.86
C ALA A 119 4.64 2.53 -15.57
N GLU A 120 4.06 2.84 -16.74
CA GLU A 120 3.28 1.91 -17.55
C GLU A 120 4.15 0.76 -18.10
N GLU A 121 5.35 1.06 -18.59
CA GLU A 121 6.31 0.05 -19.03
C GLU A 121 6.70 -0.89 -17.87
N ALA A 122 7.02 -0.33 -16.71
CA ALA A 122 7.38 -1.12 -15.55
C ALA A 122 6.22 -1.97 -15.02
N LEU A 123 4.97 -1.49 -15.12
CA LEU A 123 3.79 -2.28 -14.82
C LEU A 123 3.63 -3.46 -15.77
N ALA A 124 3.84 -3.26 -17.07
CA ALA A 124 3.78 -4.35 -18.04
C ALA A 124 4.82 -5.43 -17.70
N GLN A 125 6.08 -5.04 -17.50
CA GLN A 125 7.15 -5.96 -17.11
C GLN A 125 6.86 -6.68 -15.79
N ALA A 126 6.30 -5.97 -14.81
CA ALA A 126 5.96 -6.54 -13.50
C ALA A 126 4.81 -7.56 -13.61
N ARG A 127 3.82 -7.29 -14.46
CA ARG A 127 2.72 -8.23 -14.71
C ARG A 127 3.21 -9.51 -15.38
N ASP A 128 4.14 -9.38 -16.33
CA ASP A 128 4.74 -10.53 -17.00
C ASP A 128 5.51 -11.40 -15.99
N GLU A 129 6.32 -10.80 -15.11
CA GLU A 129 7.07 -11.55 -14.09
C GLU A 129 6.15 -12.32 -13.13
N VAL A 130 5.08 -11.68 -12.66
CA VAL A 130 4.17 -12.31 -11.69
C VAL A 130 3.19 -13.28 -12.37
N GLY A 131 2.93 -13.12 -13.66
CA GLY A 131 2.07 -13.99 -14.48
C GLY A 131 2.80 -15.16 -15.17
N LEU A 132 4.13 -15.13 -15.24
CA LEU A 132 4.99 -16.21 -15.74
C LEU A 132 5.48 -17.16 -14.62
N GLY A 133 4.88 -17.08 -13.42
CA GLY A 133 5.19 -17.93 -12.26
C GLY A 133 4.18 -19.03 -11.99
#